data_AF-A0A2G9TFT9-F1
#
_entry.id   AF-A0A2G9TFT9-F1
#
_cell.length_a   1.000
_cell.length_b   1.000
_cell.length_c   1.000
_cell.angle_alpha   90.00
_cell.angle_beta   90.00
_cell.angle_gamma   90.00
#
_symmetry.space_group_name_H-M   'P 1'
#
loop_
_entity.id
_entity.type
_entity.pdbx_description
1 polymer ?
#
loop_
_entity_poly.entity_id
_entity_poly.type
_entity_poly.pdbx_seq_one_letter_code
_entity_poly.pdbx_strand_id
1 'polypeptide(L)'
;SRSKDDERISAILDHARILGLPVKRLTHSQLDKITDFQLHNGICLDASPLPLATSINSSELTSIYLDNVLDPGNLGAIARSALFFGCNQIAFADGRG
;
A
#
# COMPACT_ATOMS: atom_id res chain seq x y z
N SER A 1 -19.26 -10.21 -14.47
CA SER A 1 -18.11 -9.39 -14.10
C SER A 1 -18.46 -8.41 -12.99
N ARG A 2 -19.58 -7.66 -13.09
CA ARG A 2 -20.09 -6.77 -12.03
C ARG A 2 -20.38 -7.46 -10.67
N SER A 3 -20.91 -8.69 -10.70
CA SER A 3 -21.17 -9.48 -9.49
C SER A 3 -19.90 -9.82 -8.67
N LYS A 4 -18.76 -10.03 -9.34
CA LYS A 4 -17.50 -10.34 -8.66
C LYS A 4 -16.89 -9.11 -7.98
N ASP A 5 -17.05 -7.93 -8.58
CA ASP A 5 -16.62 -6.68 -7.95
C ASP A 5 -17.44 -6.39 -6.69
N ASP A 6 -18.75 -6.66 -6.74
CA ASP A 6 -19.64 -6.54 -5.58
C ASP A 6 -19.24 -7.51 -4.45
N GLU A 7 -18.90 -8.76 -4.77
CA GLU A 7 -18.37 -9.74 -3.79
C GLU A 7 -17.06 -9.27 -3.14
N ARG A 8 -16.10 -8.80 -3.95
CA ARG A 8 -14.81 -8.26 -3.44
C ARG A 8 -15.04 -7.07 -2.51
N ILE A 9 -15.88 -6.12 -2.91
CA ILE A 9 -16.16 -4.93 -2.12
C ILE A 9 -16.88 -5.32 -0.82
N SER A 10 -17.85 -6.25 -0.87
CA SER A 10 -18.54 -6.74 0.33
C SER A 10 -17.55 -7.32 1.35
N ALA A 11 -16.63 -8.17 0.90
CA ALA A 11 -15.62 -8.78 1.78
C ALA A 11 -14.73 -7.72 2.46
N ILE A 12 -14.34 -6.67 1.73
CA ILE A 12 -13.54 -5.56 2.30
C ILE A 12 -14.37 -4.79 3.35
N LEU A 13 -15.64 -4.50 3.05
CA LEU A 13 -16.52 -3.77 3.97
C LEU A 13 -16.82 -4.56 5.26
N ASP A 14 -16.95 -5.89 5.16
CA ASP A 14 -17.13 -6.75 6.32
C ASP A 14 -15.86 -6.77 7.19
N HIS A 15 -14.67 -6.82 6.57
CA HIS A 15 -13.41 -6.69 7.29
C HIS A 15 -13.26 -5.33 7.99
N ALA A 16 -13.62 -4.24 7.31
CA ALA A 16 -13.61 -2.89 7.89
C ALA A 16 -14.54 -2.80 9.11
N ARG A 17 -15.72 -3.44 9.05
CA ARG A 17 -16.66 -3.51 10.17
C ARG A 17 -16.06 -4.28 11.35
N ILE A 18 -15.42 -5.43 11.11
CA ILE A 18 -14.75 -6.22 12.16
C ILE A 18 -13.67 -5.41 12.86
N LEU A 19 -12.93 -4.59 12.11
CA LEU A 19 -11.90 -3.69 12.64
C LEU A 19 -12.46 -2.41 13.29
N GLY A 20 -13.78 -2.18 13.23
CA GLY A 20 -14.42 -0.97 13.75
C GLY A 20 -14.09 0.30 12.97
N LEU A 21 -13.67 0.18 11.71
CA LEU A 21 -13.31 1.33 10.88
C LEU A 21 -14.56 2.07 10.40
N PRO A 22 -14.58 3.42 10.44
CA PRO A 22 -15.68 4.20 9.92
C PRO A 22 -15.76 4.06 8.38
N VAL A 23 -16.96 3.79 7.86
CA VAL A 23 -17.20 3.64 6.42
C VAL A 23 -18.14 4.75 5.94
N LYS A 24 -17.71 5.49 4.92
CA LYS A 24 -18.52 6.52 4.25
C LYS A 24 -18.80 6.11 2.80
N ARG A 25 -20.08 6.09 2.40
CA ARG A 25 -20.46 5.88 1.00
C ARG A 25 -20.33 7.18 0.22
N LEU A 26 -19.65 7.12 -0.91
CA LEU A 26 -19.43 8.23 -1.83
C LEU A 26 -19.94 7.86 -3.23
N THR A 27 -20.28 8.86 -4.03
CA THR A 27 -20.57 8.68 -5.45
C THR A 27 -19.28 8.46 -6.25
N HIS A 28 -19.39 7.94 -7.47
CA HIS A 28 -18.23 7.74 -8.35
C HIS A 28 -17.45 9.05 -8.58
N SER A 29 -18.15 10.15 -8.89
CA SER A 29 -17.50 11.47 -9.09
C SER A 29 -16.84 12.01 -7.81
N GLN A 30 -17.35 11.66 -6.63
CA GLN A 30 -16.69 12.01 -5.37
C GLN A 30 -15.41 11.19 -5.18
N LEU A 31 -15.42 9.90 -5.54
CA LEU A 31 -14.21 9.06 -5.52
C LEU A 31 -13.15 9.60 -6.48
N ASP A 32 -13.54 9.92 -7.73
CA ASP A 32 -12.61 10.51 -8.71
C ASP A 32 -11.95 11.77 -8.16
N LYS A 33 -12.71 12.66 -7.49
CA LYS A 33 -12.16 13.89 -6.93
C LYS A 33 -11.16 13.65 -5.80
N ILE A 34 -11.43 12.70 -4.90
CA ILE A 34 -10.53 12.45 -3.76
C ILE A 34 -9.29 11.66 -4.15
N THR A 35 -9.32 10.95 -5.29
CA THR A 35 -8.15 10.22 -5.83
C THR A 35 -7.41 10.97 -6.92
N ASP A 36 -7.72 12.26 -7.14
CA ASP A 36 -7.14 13.05 -8.23
C ASP A 36 -7.26 12.34 -9.60
N PHE A 37 -8.46 11.81 -9.86
CA PHE A 37 -8.85 11.05 -11.05
C PHE A 37 -8.00 9.80 -11.31
N GLN A 38 -7.24 9.32 -10.32
CA GLN A 38 -6.54 8.04 -10.39
C GLN A 38 -7.50 6.87 -10.22
N LEU A 39 -7.11 5.71 -10.77
CA LEU A 39 -7.91 4.47 -10.74
C LEU A 39 -8.19 4.02 -9.29
N HIS A 40 -9.45 4.13 -8.88
CA HIS A 40 -9.88 3.86 -7.50
C HIS A 40 -10.66 2.54 -7.33
N ASN A 41 -11.13 1.90 -8.41
CA ASN A 41 -11.82 0.60 -8.38
C ASN A 41 -12.99 0.49 -7.37
N GLY A 42 -13.71 1.61 -7.14
CA GLY A 42 -14.87 1.69 -6.25
C GLY A 42 -14.61 1.77 -4.74
N ILE A 43 -13.35 1.81 -4.28
CA ILE A 43 -13.03 1.88 -2.84
C ILE A 43 -11.75 2.67 -2.58
N CYS A 44 -11.72 3.42 -1.48
CA CYS A 44 -10.53 4.12 -1.00
C CYS A 44 -10.40 3.95 0.51
N LEU A 45 -9.17 4.02 1.02
CA LEU A 45 -8.85 4.02 2.44
C LEU A 45 -8.01 5.26 2.74
N ASP A 46 -8.45 6.04 3.73
CA ASP A 46 -7.66 7.11 4.31
C ASP A 46 -6.75 6.52 5.39
N ALA A 47 -5.44 6.72 5.25
CA ALA A 47 -4.42 6.14 6.11
C ALA A 47 -3.36 7.19 6.42
N SER A 48 -2.81 7.12 7.63
CA SER A 48 -1.62 7.90 7.97
C SER A 48 -0.44 7.52 7.07
N PRO A 49 0.52 8.44 6.83
CA PRO A 49 1.76 8.10 6.16
C PRO A 49 2.45 6.89 6.80
N LEU A 50 3.08 6.06 5.98
CA LEU A 50 3.86 4.92 6.46
C LEU A 50 5.05 5.42 7.29
N PRO A 51 5.20 5.00 8.56
CA PRO A 51 6.36 5.38 9.35
C PRO A 51 7.63 4.75 8.78
N LEU A 52 8.64 5.57 8.50
CA LEU A 52 9.95 5.12 8.05
C LEU A 52 10.91 5.06 9.23
N ALA A 53 11.59 3.92 9.39
CA ALA A 53 12.65 3.78 10.38
C ALA A 53 13.92 4.48 9.89
N THR A 54 14.57 5.24 10.77
CA THR A 54 15.83 5.95 10.46
C THR A 54 17.09 5.11 10.75
N SER A 55 16.91 3.93 11.33
CA SER A 55 17.99 3.01 11.67
C SER A 55 17.67 1.60 11.20
N ILE A 56 18.73 0.86 10.90
CA ILE A 56 18.66 -0.52 10.40
C ILE A 56 18.75 -1.46 11.60
N ASN A 57 17.80 -2.38 11.70
CA ASN A 57 17.83 -3.37 12.76
C ASN A 57 18.81 -4.49 12.41
N SER A 58 19.94 -4.54 13.12
CA SER A 58 20.97 -5.57 12.91
C SER A 58 20.53 -6.97 13.32
N SER A 59 19.38 -7.13 14.00
CA SER A 59 18.84 -8.45 14.35
C SER A 59 18.02 -9.09 13.22
N GLU A 60 17.68 -8.33 12.15
CA GLU A 60 16.98 -8.89 11.00
C GLU A 60 17.91 -9.77 10.18
N LEU A 61 17.48 -10.99 9.91
CA LEU A 61 18.30 -11.99 9.22
C LEU A 61 18.45 -11.70 7.72
N THR A 62 17.57 -10.88 7.14
CA THR A 62 17.58 -10.58 5.70
C THR A 62 17.13 -9.14 5.48
N SER A 63 18.04 -8.34 4.93
CA SER A 63 17.81 -6.92 4.60
C SER A 63 18.19 -6.65 3.16
N ILE A 64 17.37 -5.85 2.47
CA ILE A 64 17.64 -5.39 1.10
C ILE A 64 18.04 -3.93 1.15
N TYR A 65 19.17 -3.60 0.52
CA TYR A 65 19.68 -2.23 0.40
C TYR A 65 19.50 -1.76 -1.04
N LEU A 66 18.77 -0.66 -1.21
CA LEU A 66 18.50 -0.05 -2.49
C LEU A 66 19.32 1.22 -2.65
N ASP A 67 20.18 1.22 -3.64
CA ASP A 67 20.96 2.39 -4.05
C ASP A 67 20.54 2.77 -5.48
N ASN A 68 20.19 4.04 -5.67
CA ASN A 68 19.74 4.61 -6.95
C ASN A 68 18.54 3.91 -7.62
N VAL A 69 17.61 3.33 -6.84
CA VAL A 69 16.31 2.85 -7.34
C VAL A 69 15.30 4.00 -7.31
N LEU A 70 15.17 4.72 -8.43
CA LEU A 70 14.38 5.95 -8.51
C LEU A 70 12.93 5.75 -8.97
N ASP A 71 12.66 4.67 -9.70
CA ASP A 71 11.32 4.38 -10.22
C ASP A 71 10.42 3.79 -9.10
N PRO A 72 9.27 4.41 -8.78
CA PRO A 72 8.36 3.90 -7.74
C PRO A 72 7.78 2.50 -8.06
N GLY A 73 7.61 2.18 -9.35
CA GLY A 73 7.16 0.87 -9.79
C GLY A 73 8.17 -0.23 -9.47
N ASN A 74 9.45 0.03 -9.71
CA ASN A 74 10.55 -0.86 -9.35
C ASN A 74 10.61 -1.07 -7.83
N LEU A 75 10.51 0.00 -7.04
CA LEU A 75 10.44 -0.11 -5.57
C LEU A 75 9.28 -1.01 -5.14
N GLY A 76 8.09 -0.83 -5.72
CA GLY A 76 6.93 -1.68 -5.43
C GLY A 76 7.10 -3.14 -5.86
N ALA A 77 7.81 -3.42 -6.95
CA ALA A 77 8.12 -4.78 -7.39
C ALA A 77 9.11 -5.48 -6.43
N ILE A 78 10.15 -4.76 -6.01
CA ILE A 78 11.13 -5.24 -5.03
C ILE A 78 10.44 -5.50 -3.69
N ALA A 79 9.63 -4.57 -3.18
CA ALA A 79 8.94 -4.72 -1.90
C ALA A 79 8.03 -5.95 -1.85
N ARG A 80 7.28 -6.22 -2.93
CA ARG A 80 6.46 -7.42 -3.05
C ARG A 80 7.28 -8.71 -3.04
N SER A 81 8.42 -8.70 -3.74
CA SER A 81 9.32 -9.85 -3.82
C SER A 81 10.00 -10.11 -2.47
N ALA A 82 10.48 -9.05 -1.82
CA ALA A 82 11.06 -9.08 -0.49
C ALA A 82 10.10 -9.73 0.52
N LEU A 83 8.83 -9.27 0.56
CA LEU A 83 7.81 -9.85 1.42
C LEU A 83 7.58 -11.34 1.14
N PHE A 84 7.50 -11.74 -0.14
CA PHE A 84 7.32 -13.14 -0.52
C PHE A 84 8.45 -14.05 -0.03
N PHE A 85 9.70 -13.56 -0.06
CA PHE A 85 10.87 -14.31 0.41
C PHE A 85 11.15 -14.16 1.92
N GLY A 86 10.29 -13.47 2.67
CA GLY A 86 10.45 -13.28 4.12
C GLY A 86 11.56 -12.29 4.48
N CYS A 87 11.85 -11.32 3.62
CA CYS A 87 12.72 -10.20 3.96
C CYS A 87 11.96 -9.21 4.87
N ASN A 88 12.52 -8.96 6.05
CA ASN A 88 11.89 -8.14 7.07
C ASN A 88 12.24 -6.66 6.96
N GLN A 89 13.23 -6.31 6.13
CA GLN A 89 13.74 -4.95 6.07
C GLN A 89 14.18 -4.53 4.65
N ILE A 90 13.71 -3.36 4.22
CA ILE A 90 14.22 -2.66 3.03
C ILE A 90 14.76 -1.31 3.49
N ALA A 91 16.02 -1.04 3.18
CA ALA A 91 16.66 0.26 3.36
C ALA A 91 16.96 0.85 1.98
N PHE A 92 16.79 2.16 1.82
CA PHE A 92 17.15 2.86 0.60
C PHE A 92 17.95 4.11 0.94
N ALA A 93 18.87 4.49 0.05
CA ALA A 93 19.62 5.73 0.20
C ALA A 93 18.70 6.94 0.01
N ASP A 94 18.67 7.84 1.00
CA ASP A 94 18.01 9.14 0.86
C ASP A 94 19.00 10.13 0.23
N GLY A 95 18.85 10.40 -1.06
CA GLY A 95 19.73 11.26 -1.80
C GLY A 95 19.88 10.83 -3.27
N ARG A 96 20.09 11.82 -4.14
CA ARG A 96 20.56 11.57 -5.50
C ARG A 96 22.03 11.17 -5.42
N GLY A 97 22.45 10.21 -6.24
CA GLY A 97 23.86 10.10 -6.63
C GLY A 97 24.45 11.44 -7.09
#